data_AF-A0A256WCN5-F1
#
_entry.id   AF-A0A256WCN5-F1
#
_cell.length_a   1.000
_cell.length_b   1.000
_cell.length_c   1.000
_cell.angle_alpha   90.00
_cell.angle_beta   90.00
_cell.angle_gamma   90.00
#
_symmetry.space_group_name_H-M   'P 1'
#
loop_
_entity.id
_entity.type
_entity.pdbx_description
1 polymer ?
#
loop_
_entity_poly.entity_id
_entity_poly.type
_entity_poly.pdbx_seq_one_letter_code
_entity_poly.pdbx_strand_id
1 'polypeptide(L)'
;MKKLTLSIALAIVVSFASTAQTPQAFKYQAVVRDMTGTILASQTISLRMSILDGPMDGTVIYSETHTATTNQFGLVNIEIGNGTPDIGTFSDIQWGWESRFLETEIDPTGDTNYVSLGISEFLSVPYAKEADGAMEADFAMFADQSMMADHAMTADHAMMADNATMADNAMMADHAMMADNAMEADHAMMADNAMFADNAMMADNAMYADEAFHAVYADFLTSEGKVGIGTTSPKSKLQVEGGIQLADDSDTASADKAGTIRYREEANNSYIEMCMKTGAGTYAWIVIKQNSW
;
A
#
# COMPACT_ATOMS: atom_id res chain seq x y z
N MET A 1 54.53 -2.16 11.37
CA MET A 1 53.57 -3.07 10.71
C MET A 1 52.72 -3.87 11.70
N LYS A 2 53.30 -4.55 12.71
CA LYS A 2 52.54 -5.36 13.70
C LYS A 2 51.46 -4.59 14.50
N LYS A 3 51.70 -3.32 14.82
CA LYS A 3 50.72 -2.47 15.52
C LYS A 3 49.54 -2.07 14.62
N LEU A 4 49.79 -1.85 13.33
CA LEU A 4 48.77 -1.48 12.34
C LEU A 4 47.84 -2.67 12.05
N THR A 5 48.40 -3.88 11.91
CA THR A 5 47.60 -5.11 11.72
C THR A 5 46.73 -5.45 12.93
N LEU A 6 47.21 -5.17 14.16
CA LEU A 6 46.42 -5.37 15.37
C LEU A 6 45.27 -4.35 15.48
N SER A 7 45.51 -3.09 15.10
CA SER A 7 44.47 -2.06 15.04
C SER A 7 43.38 -2.38 14.01
N ILE A 8 43.77 -2.88 12.84
CA ILE A 8 42.81 -3.26 11.78
C ILE A 8 42.00 -4.50 12.20
N ALA A 9 42.65 -5.52 12.78
CA ALA A 9 41.95 -6.69 13.29
C ALA A 9 40.97 -6.34 14.42
N LEU A 10 41.36 -5.44 15.32
CA LEU A 10 40.47 -4.96 16.38
C LEU A 10 39.30 -4.14 15.83
N ALA A 11 39.53 -3.29 14.83
CA ALA A 11 38.46 -2.54 14.17
C ALA A 11 37.45 -3.47 13.47
N ILE A 12 37.92 -4.52 12.79
CA ILE A 12 37.07 -5.52 12.15
C ILE A 12 36.22 -6.27 13.19
N VAL A 13 36.81 -6.69 14.32
CA VAL A 13 36.08 -7.38 15.39
C VAL A 13 35.04 -6.47 16.05
N VAL A 14 35.35 -5.18 16.24
CA VAL A 14 34.40 -4.20 16.79
C VAL A 14 33.24 -3.94 15.81
N SER A 15 33.49 -3.94 14.50
CA SER A 15 32.44 -3.81 13.47
C SER A 15 31.47 -4.99 13.41
N PHE A 16 31.90 -6.20 13.81
CA PHE A 16 31.01 -7.37 13.89
C PHE A 16 30.27 -7.51 15.23
N ALA A 17 30.66 -6.76 16.26
CA ALA A 17 30.05 -6.80 17.58
C ALA A 17 28.97 -5.73 17.79
N SER A 18 28.79 -4.80 16.84
CA SER A 18 27.74 -3.78 16.91
C SER A 18 26.39 -4.34 16.45
N THR A 19 25.74 -5.12 17.31
CA THR A 19 24.29 -5.36 17.18
C THR A 19 23.59 -4.06 17.56
N ALA A 20 23.10 -3.30 16.58
CA ALA A 20 22.16 -2.24 16.85
C ALA A 20 20.82 -2.87 17.24
N GLN A 21 20.65 -3.25 18.52
CA GLN A 21 19.37 -3.75 18.99
C GLN A 21 18.41 -2.57 19.08
N THR A 22 17.44 -2.55 18.17
CA THR A 22 16.31 -1.64 18.27
C THR A 22 15.57 -1.93 19.58
N PRO A 23 15.20 -0.90 20.35
CA PRO A 23 14.39 -1.08 21.54
C PRO A 23 13.15 -1.92 21.22
N GLN A 24 12.97 -3.02 21.95
CA GLN A 24 11.84 -3.95 21.79
C GLN A 24 10.59 -3.43 22.53
N ALA A 25 10.32 -2.13 22.40
CA ALA A 25 9.17 -1.49 23.00
C ALA A 25 8.85 -0.14 22.32
N PHE A 26 7.60 0.31 22.41
CA PHE A 26 7.19 1.63 21.98
C PHE A 26 6.28 2.32 23.01
N LYS A 27 6.24 3.65 22.96
CA LYS A 27 5.48 4.46 23.93
C LYS A 27 3.99 4.45 23.63
N TYR A 28 3.18 4.31 24.69
CA TYR A 28 1.74 4.48 24.64
C TYR A 28 1.28 5.43 25.74
N GLN A 29 0.39 6.35 25.41
CA GLN A 29 -0.16 7.34 26.32
C GLN A 29 -1.67 7.36 26.19
N ALA A 30 -2.37 7.36 27.33
CA ALA A 30 -3.82 7.44 27.38
C ALA A 30 -4.29 8.33 28.52
N VAL A 31 -5.53 8.82 28.40
CA VAL A 31 -6.25 9.51 29.47
C VAL A 31 -7.39 8.62 29.92
N VAL A 32 -7.39 8.24 31.19
CA VAL A 32 -8.33 7.28 31.76
C VAL A 32 -9.50 8.01 32.41
N ARG A 33 -10.70 7.55 32.07
CA ARG A 33 -11.98 8.08 32.53
C ARG A 33 -12.87 6.94 33.02
N ASP A 34 -13.78 7.26 33.94
CA ASP A 34 -14.84 6.35 34.35
C ASP A 34 -16.00 6.33 33.32
N MET A 35 -17.02 5.49 33.58
CA MET A 35 -18.20 5.37 32.71
C MET A 35 -19.05 6.65 32.63
N THR A 36 -18.84 7.60 33.52
CA THR A 36 -19.51 8.92 33.50
C THR A 36 -18.70 9.97 32.73
N GLY A 37 -17.49 9.62 32.29
CA GLY A 37 -16.55 10.51 31.61
C GLY A 37 -15.64 11.32 32.54
N THR A 38 -15.73 11.09 33.86
CA THR A 38 -14.88 11.76 34.85
C THR A 38 -13.48 11.15 34.83
N ILE A 39 -12.44 11.98 34.97
CA ILE A 39 -11.06 11.50 34.99
C ILE A 39 -10.78 10.66 36.25
N LEU A 40 -10.07 9.54 36.09
CA LEU A 40 -9.55 8.77 37.21
C LEU A 40 -8.17 9.32 37.57
N ALA A 41 -8.12 10.30 38.48
CA ALA A 41 -6.88 11.00 38.84
C ALA A 41 -6.14 10.30 40.00
N SER A 42 -4.81 10.18 39.88
CA SER A 42 -3.94 9.62 40.93
C SER A 42 -4.36 8.23 41.42
N GLN A 43 -4.87 7.41 40.50
CA GLN A 43 -5.38 6.07 40.80
C GLN A 43 -4.50 5.01 40.13
N THR A 44 -4.23 3.94 40.88
CA THR A 44 -3.60 2.73 40.32
C THR A 44 -4.62 1.97 39.49
N ILE A 45 -4.24 1.66 38.26
CA ILE A 45 -5.02 0.93 37.27
C ILE A 45 -4.18 -0.20 36.70
N SER A 46 -4.85 -1.19 36.11
CA SER A 46 -4.21 -2.21 35.30
C SER A 46 -4.63 -2.06 33.86
N LEU A 47 -3.68 -2.15 32.93
CA LEU A 47 -3.91 -2.13 31.49
C LEU A 47 -3.43 -3.45 30.92
N ARG A 48 -4.24 -4.06 30.04
CA ARG A 48 -3.81 -5.19 29.22
C ARG A 48 -3.76 -4.74 27.77
N MET A 49 -2.60 -4.97 27.15
CA MET A 49 -2.32 -4.60 25.77
C MET A 49 -2.15 -5.88 24.97
N SER A 50 -3.03 -6.09 23.98
CA SER A 50 -3.01 -7.30 23.16
C SER A 50 -2.78 -6.93 21.70
N ILE A 51 -1.92 -7.67 21.02
CA ILE A 51 -1.64 -7.53 19.58
C ILE A 51 -2.32 -8.68 18.85
N LEU A 52 -3.10 -8.35 17.82
CA LEU A 52 -3.97 -9.27 17.10
C LEU A 52 -3.63 -9.34 15.61
N ASP A 53 -3.87 -10.52 15.04
CA ASP A 53 -3.83 -10.78 13.60
C ASP A 53 -5.25 -10.67 13.05
N GLY A 54 -5.49 -9.58 12.34
CA GLY A 54 -6.81 -9.18 11.85
C GLY A 54 -7.62 -8.28 12.82
N PRO A 55 -8.69 -7.65 12.31
CA PRO A 55 -9.60 -6.80 13.11
C PRO A 55 -10.48 -7.67 14.04
N MET A 56 -11.57 -7.10 14.61
CA MET A 56 -12.61 -7.74 15.43
C MET A 56 -12.58 -9.29 15.44
N ASP A 57 -12.36 -9.90 16.60
CA ASP A 57 -12.15 -11.35 16.80
C ASP A 57 -10.85 -11.95 16.22
N GLY A 58 -9.85 -11.10 15.91
CA GLY A 58 -8.51 -11.51 15.50
C GLY A 58 -7.81 -12.42 16.51
N THR A 59 -6.83 -13.20 16.04
CA THR A 59 -6.07 -14.07 16.95
C THR A 59 -5.07 -13.24 17.74
N VAL A 60 -5.12 -13.31 19.07
CA VAL A 60 -4.12 -12.66 19.93
C VAL A 60 -2.79 -13.39 19.81
N ILE A 61 -1.80 -12.73 19.23
CA ILE A 61 -0.43 -13.26 19.06
C ILE A 61 0.49 -12.85 20.19
N TYR A 62 0.18 -11.75 20.87
CA TYR A 62 0.93 -11.24 22.00
C TYR A 62 0.00 -10.50 22.95
N SER A 63 0.21 -10.66 24.24
CA SER A 63 -0.51 -9.90 25.27
C SER A 63 0.40 -9.64 26.45
N GLU A 64 0.29 -8.46 27.04
CA GLU A 64 1.01 -8.09 28.25
C GLU A 64 0.16 -7.20 29.16
N THR A 65 0.46 -7.28 30.45
CA THR A 65 -0.19 -6.49 31.50
C THR A 65 0.75 -5.42 32.05
N HIS A 66 0.21 -4.24 32.32
CA HIS A 66 0.88 -3.09 32.93
C HIS A 66 0.09 -2.59 34.15
N THR A 67 0.73 -2.52 35.30
CA THR A 67 0.21 -1.77 36.45
C THR A 67 0.78 -0.36 36.43
N ALA A 68 -0.09 0.65 36.36
CA ALA A 68 0.32 2.04 36.28
C ALA A 68 -0.54 2.94 37.18
N THR A 69 -0.02 4.11 37.55
CA THR A 69 -0.77 5.11 38.32
C THR A 69 -1.00 6.34 37.45
N THR A 70 -2.25 6.74 37.30
CA THR A 70 -2.61 7.94 36.53
C THR A 70 -2.14 9.21 37.23
N ASN A 71 -1.88 10.29 36.48
CA ASN A 71 -1.59 11.59 37.08
C ASN A 71 -2.88 12.36 37.44
N GLN A 72 -2.76 13.62 37.87
CA GLN A 72 -3.91 14.48 38.24
C GLN A 72 -4.90 14.75 37.09
N PHE A 73 -4.50 14.48 35.84
CA PHE A 73 -5.33 14.63 34.65
C PHE A 73 -5.87 13.28 34.13
N GLY A 74 -5.66 12.19 34.87
CA GLY A 74 -6.00 10.84 34.43
C GLY A 74 -5.04 10.25 33.39
N LEU A 75 -3.90 10.91 33.13
CA LEU A 75 -2.96 10.51 32.09
C LEU A 75 -1.99 9.44 32.59
N VAL A 76 -1.76 8.44 31.75
CA VAL A 76 -0.83 7.33 31.97
C VAL A 76 0.15 7.24 30.80
N ASN A 77 1.40 6.87 31.09
CA ASN A 77 2.43 6.58 30.10
C ASN A 77 2.97 5.17 30.36
N ILE A 78 2.93 4.31 29.36
CA ILE A 78 3.51 2.97 29.40
C ILE A 78 4.40 2.73 28.18
N GLU A 79 5.21 1.69 28.25
CA GLU A 79 6.04 1.20 27.15
C GLU A 79 5.56 -0.19 26.77
N ILE A 80 4.84 -0.30 25.64
CA ILE A 80 4.33 -1.58 25.17
C ILE A 80 5.53 -2.42 24.71
N GLY A 81 5.65 -3.65 25.20
CA GLY A 81 6.79 -4.56 25.04
C GLY A 81 7.66 -4.70 26.30
N ASN A 82 7.46 -3.83 27.30
CA ASN A 82 8.16 -3.86 28.59
C ASN A 82 7.23 -4.21 29.78
N GLY A 83 6.01 -4.66 29.51
CA GLY A 83 5.05 -5.12 30.52
C GLY A 83 5.36 -6.54 31.01
N THR A 84 4.42 -7.10 31.78
CA THR A 84 4.47 -8.52 32.15
C THR A 84 3.75 -9.31 31.06
N PRO A 85 4.46 -10.14 30.26
CA PRO A 85 3.84 -10.87 29.17
C PRO A 85 2.90 -11.96 29.70
N ASP A 86 1.68 -11.99 29.16
CA ASP A 86 0.68 -13.02 29.41
C ASP A 86 0.69 -14.07 28.30
N ILE A 87 0.89 -13.63 27.05
CA ILE A 87 0.93 -14.48 25.85
C ILE A 87 2.06 -14.00 24.93
N GLY A 88 2.85 -14.95 24.40
CA GLY A 88 3.86 -14.69 23.38
C GLY A 88 5.08 -13.89 23.89
N THR A 89 5.99 -13.58 22.97
CA THR A 89 7.17 -12.74 23.21
C THR A 89 7.15 -11.57 22.24
N PHE A 90 7.36 -10.35 22.73
CA PHE A 90 7.28 -9.14 21.89
C PHE A 90 8.29 -9.16 20.72
N SER A 91 9.48 -9.70 20.94
CA SER A 91 10.53 -9.78 19.91
C SER A 91 10.23 -10.72 18.75
N ASP A 92 9.27 -11.63 18.93
CA ASP A 92 8.95 -12.64 17.92
C ASP A 92 7.91 -12.11 16.91
N ILE A 93 7.29 -10.95 17.21
CA ILE A 93 6.25 -10.34 16.39
C ILE A 93 6.83 -9.87 15.05
N GLN A 94 6.24 -10.35 13.96
CA GLN A 94 6.60 -10.00 12.60
C GLN A 94 5.75 -8.81 12.11
N TRP A 95 6.26 -7.60 12.23
CA TRP A 95 5.52 -6.36 11.98
C TRP A 95 5.23 -6.02 10.50
N GLY A 96 5.91 -6.66 9.55
CA GLY A 96 5.93 -6.22 8.13
C GLY A 96 5.11 -7.06 7.15
N TRP A 97 4.48 -8.16 7.59
CA TRP A 97 3.87 -9.13 6.67
C TRP A 97 2.36 -8.96 6.55
N GLU A 98 1.70 -8.62 7.66
CA GLU A 98 0.25 -8.44 7.73
C GLU A 98 -0.06 -7.30 8.69
N SER A 99 -1.18 -6.60 8.46
CA SER A 99 -1.69 -5.60 9.39
C SER A 99 -1.86 -6.17 10.79
N ARG A 100 -1.40 -5.42 11.79
CA ARG A 100 -1.51 -5.77 13.20
C ARG A 100 -2.45 -4.80 13.88
N PHE A 101 -3.17 -5.27 14.88
CA PHE A 101 -4.13 -4.48 15.63
C PHE A 101 -3.76 -4.48 17.12
N LEU A 102 -4.00 -3.36 17.80
CA LEU A 102 -3.85 -3.20 19.24
C LEU A 102 -5.22 -3.18 19.89
N GLU A 103 -5.51 -4.17 20.73
CA GLU A 103 -6.60 -4.12 21.68
C GLU A 103 -6.10 -3.52 23.00
N THR A 104 -6.86 -2.55 23.51
CA THR A 104 -6.58 -1.93 24.81
C THR A 104 -7.68 -2.32 25.78
N GLU A 105 -7.31 -2.89 26.92
CA GLU A 105 -8.24 -3.24 27.97
C GLU A 105 -7.79 -2.64 29.31
N ILE A 106 -8.76 -2.34 30.19
CA ILE A 106 -8.49 -1.70 31.47
C ILE A 106 -9.24 -2.37 32.61
N ASP A 107 -8.56 -2.49 33.76
CA ASP A 107 -9.18 -2.62 35.07
C ASP A 107 -8.93 -1.32 35.87
N PRO A 108 -9.97 -0.50 36.09
CA PRO A 108 -9.84 0.77 36.81
C PRO A 108 -9.56 0.59 38.31
N THR A 109 -9.69 -0.63 38.85
CA THR A 109 -9.36 -0.95 40.24
C THR A 109 -7.93 -1.46 40.41
N GLY A 110 -7.24 -1.80 39.32
CA GLY A 110 -5.88 -2.32 39.34
C GLY A 110 -5.76 -3.84 39.52
N ASP A 111 -6.88 -4.57 39.48
CA ASP A 111 -6.93 -6.02 39.59
C ASP A 111 -6.90 -6.69 38.19
N THR A 112 -7.69 -7.76 37.97
CA THR A 112 -7.67 -8.59 36.76
C THR A 112 -9.02 -8.63 36.01
N ASN A 113 -9.96 -7.73 36.33
CA ASN A 113 -11.28 -7.67 35.70
C ASN A 113 -11.27 -6.65 34.55
N TYR A 114 -10.69 -7.06 33.44
CA TYR A 114 -10.48 -6.21 32.27
C TYR A 114 -11.78 -5.93 31.49
N VAL A 115 -11.93 -4.68 31.08
CA VAL A 115 -12.95 -4.21 30.14
C VAL A 115 -12.24 -3.70 28.88
N SER A 116 -12.66 -4.17 27.71
CA SER A 116 -12.10 -3.72 26.43
C SER A 116 -12.55 -2.29 26.11
N LEU A 117 -11.58 -1.43 25.78
CA LEU A 117 -11.76 -0.04 25.36
C LEU A 117 -11.81 0.11 23.84
N GLY A 118 -11.50 -0.96 23.11
CA GLY A 118 -11.54 -1.00 21.65
C GLY A 118 -10.26 -1.54 21.03
N ILE A 119 -10.37 -1.80 19.71
CA ILE A 119 -9.30 -2.31 18.86
C ILE A 119 -8.96 -1.25 17.83
N SER A 120 -7.67 -0.96 17.65
CA SER A 120 -7.15 -0.01 16.66
C SER A 120 -6.04 -0.63 15.82
N GLU A 121 -6.00 -0.34 14.52
CA GLU A 121 -4.93 -0.81 13.63
C GLU A 121 -3.61 -0.06 13.90
N PHE A 122 -2.48 -0.76 13.81
CA PHE A 122 -1.17 -0.12 13.75
C PHE A 122 -0.94 0.49 12.36
N LEU A 123 -0.64 1.78 12.35
CA LEU A 123 -0.20 2.48 11.14
C LEU A 123 1.28 2.80 11.23
N SER A 124 1.96 2.80 10.08
CA SER A 124 3.35 3.23 9.99
C SER A 124 3.48 4.69 10.44
N VAL A 125 4.46 4.97 11.30
CA VAL A 125 4.84 6.35 11.60
C VAL A 125 5.56 6.98 10.41
N PRO A 126 5.49 8.31 10.19
CA PRO A 126 6.03 8.95 8.99
C PRO A 126 7.49 8.60 8.66
N TYR A 127 8.36 8.52 9.67
CA TYR A 127 9.77 8.13 9.46
C TYR A 127 9.93 6.65 9.05
N ALA A 128 9.09 5.77 9.57
CA ALA A 128 9.09 4.36 9.16
C ALA A 128 8.55 4.23 7.73
N LYS A 129 7.56 5.05 7.35
CA LYS A 129 7.02 5.05 5.99
C LYS A 129 8.00 5.62 4.95
N GLU A 130 8.78 6.62 5.33
CA GLU A 130 9.86 7.13 4.47
C GLU A 130 11.00 6.11 4.31
N ALA A 131 11.35 5.38 5.38
CA ALA A 131 12.36 4.33 5.34
C ALA A 131 11.95 3.12 4.48
N ASP A 132 10.65 2.79 4.43
CA ASP A 132 10.06 1.80 3.53
C ASP A 132 10.34 2.16 2.05
N GLY A 133 10.06 3.41 1.65
CA GLY A 133 10.37 3.90 0.30
C GLY A 133 11.87 3.96 -0.02
N ALA A 134 12.72 4.19 0.98
CA ALA A 134 14.17 4.16 0.81
C ALA A 134 14.70 2.71 0.61
N MET A 135 14.06 1.71 1.19
CA MET A 135 14.42 0.30 1.02
C MET A 135 14.03 -0.22 -0.37
N GLU A 136 12.91 0.25 -0.94
CA GLU A 136 12.56 0.00 -2.35
C GLU A 136 13.60 0.61 -3.32
N ALA A 137 14.15 1.78 -2.99
CA ALA A 137 15.20 2.42 -3.79
C ALA A 137 16.56 1.69 -3.72
N ASP A 138 16.89 1.02 -2.62
CA ASP A 138 18.13 0.24 -2.48
C ASP A 138 18.12 -1.03 -3.36
N PHE A 139 16.94 -1.65 -3.55
CA PHE A 139 16.80 -2.79 -4.46
C PHE A 139 17.05 -2.41 -5.94
N ALA A 140 16.78 -1.16 -6.31
CA ALA A 140 17.07 -0.65 -7.65
C ALA A 140 18.59 -0.52 -7.92
N MET A 141 19.41 -0.34 -6.88
CA MET A 141 20.86 -0.14 -7.02
C MET A 141 21.62 -1.45 -7.31
N PHE A 142 21.05 -2.62 -7.02
CA PHE A 142 21.63 -3.92 -7.42
C PHE A 142 21.36 -4.30 -8.89
N ALA A 143 20.38 -3.67 -9.55
CA ALA A 143 20.10 -3.92 -10.96
C ALA A 143 21.10 -3.17 -11.88
N ASP A 144 21.54 -1.97 -11.50
CA ASP A 144 22.43 -1.13 -12.32
C ASP A 144 23.87 -1.68 -12.41
N GLN A 145 24.34 -2.37 -11.36
CA GLN A 145 25.66 -2.99 -11.35
C GLN A 145 25.81 -4.12 -12.39
N SER A 146 24.70 -4.69 -12.89
CA SER A 146 24.72 -5.73 -13.93
C SER A 146 24.92 -5.17 -15.34
N MET A 147 24.56 -3.90 -15.59
CA MET A 147 24.70 -3.26 -16.90
C MET A 147 26.08 -2.63 -17.14
N MET A 148 26.86 -2.37 -16.09
CA MET A 148 28.24 -1.84 -16.23
C MET A 148 29.30 -2.93 -16.46
N ALA A 149 29.00 -4.21 -16.19
CA ALA A 149 29.97 -5.29 -16.31
C ALA A 149 30.16 -5.80 -17.76
N ASP A 150 29.14 -5.70 -18.62
CA ASP A 150 29.20 -6.26 -19.99
C ASP A 150 29.98 -5.35 -20.97
N HIS A 151 30.02 -4.03 -20.71
CA HIS A 151 30.74 -3.08 -21.56
C HIS A 151 32.26 -2.97 -21.27
N ALA A 152 32.74 -3.52 -20.15
CA ALA A 152 34.16 -3.45 -19.77
C ALA A 152 35.02 -4.61 -20.33
N MET A 153 34.41 -5.68 -20.86
CA MET A 153 35.14 -6.81 -21.46
C MET A 153 35.35 -6.71 -22.98
N THR A 154 34.77 -5.71 -23.66
CA THR A 154 34.93 -5.51 -25.12
C THR A 154 36.01 -4.50 -25.51
N ALA A 155 36.60 -3.78 -24.56
CA ALA A 155 37.65 -2.78 -24.82
C ALA A 155 39.09 -3.32 -24.78
N ASP A 156 39.33 -4.51 -24.19
CA ASP A 156 40.70 -5.01 -23.92
C ASP A 156 41.18 -6.11 -24.89
N HIS A 157 40.42 -6.39 -25.96
CA HIS A 157 40.81 -7.38 -26.99
C HIS A 157 41.06 -6.80 -28.40
N ALA A 158 40.92 -5.48 -28.59
CA ALA A 158 41.15 -4.83 -29.88
C ALA A 158 42.46 -4.01 -29.96
N MET A 159 43.28 -3.95 -28.89
CA MET A 159 44.53 -3.16 -28.85
C MET A 159 45.82 -4.02 -28.79
N MET A 160 45.80 -5.26 -29.29
CA MET A 160 47.00 -6.11 -29.38
C MET A 160 47.27 -6.75 -30.75
N ALA A 161 46.61 -6.29 -31.82
CA ALA A 161 46.88 -6.80 -33.17
C ALA A 161 46.72 -5.70 -34.22
N ASP A 162 47.74 -4.85 -34.38
CA ASP A 162 48.35 -4.60 -35.69
C ASP A 162 49.58 -3.66 -35.62
N ASN A 163 50.73 -4.33 -35.60
CA ASN A 163 51.88 -4.04 -36.44
C ASN A 163 52.62 -2.68 -36.27
N ALA A 164 53.19 -2.49 -35.07
CA ALA A 164 54.38 -1.65 -34.88
C ALA A 164 55.65 -2.33 -35.45
N THR A 165 55.66 -2.58 -36.76
CA THR A 165 56.88 -2.58 -37.59
C THR A 165 57.02 -1.14 -38.11
N MET A 166 57.64 -0.21 -37.40
CA MET A 166 59.11 0.02 -37.43
C MET A 166 59.81 -0.49 -38.71
N ALA A 167 59.33 -0.03 -39.87
CA ALA A 167 60.06 0.12 -41.14
C ALA A 167 59.12 0.92 -42.05
N ASP A 168 59.25 2.24 -42.21
CA ASP A 168 60.24 2.80 -43.10
C ASP A 168 60.60 4.24 -42.73
N ASN A 169 61.81 4.40 -42.19
CA ASN A 169 62.58 5.62 -42.36
C ASN A 169 63.22 5.55 -43.76
N ALA A 170 62.43 5.82 -44.80
CA ALA A 170 62.90 6.04 -46.15
C ALA A 170 62.03 7.16 -46.72
N MET A 171 62.48 8.40 -46.57
CA MET A 171 63.07 9.14 -47.69
C MET A 171 62.11 9.31 -48.87
N MET A 172 61.86 10.59 -49.15
CA MET A 172 61.51 11.14 -50.46
C MET A 172 60.05 10.91 -50.86
N ALA A 173 59.26 11.98 -50.83
CA ALA A 173 59.01 12.77 -52.02
C ALA A 173 58.34 11.92 -53.11
N ASP A 174 57.06 12.15 -53.39
CA ASP A 174 56.66 13.07 -54.45
C ASP A 174 55.13 13.01 -54.69
N HIS A 175 54.52 14.19 -54.81
CA HIS A 175 53.33 14.50 -55.62
C HIS A 175 52.01 13.71 -55.48
N ALA A 176 51.05 14.31 -54.76
CA ALA A 176 49.73 14.71 -55.29
C ALA A 176 48.97 15.48 -54.19
N MET A 177 49.19 16.80 -54.06
CA MET A 177 48.26 17.84 -54.53
C MET A 177 46.78 17.58 -54.18
N MET A 178 46.28 18.33 -53.20
CA MET A 178 45.06 19.17 -53.17
C MET A 178 44.59 19.23 -51.71
N ALA A 179 45.02 20.20 -50.90
CA ALA A 179 44.62 21.61 -50.91
C ALA A 179 43.10 21.80 -50.67
N ASP A 180 42.82 22.44 -49.54
CA ASP A 180 41.76 23.43 -49.34
C ASP A 180 40.30 23.01 -49.53
N ASN A 181 39.63 22.70 -48.41
CA ASN A 181 38.67 23.64 -47.81
C ASN A 181 38.14 23.12 -46.47
N ALA A 182 38.49 23.84 -45.41
CA ALA A 182 37.65 23.94 -44.24
C ALA A 182 36.27 24.48 -44.65
N MET A 183 35.18 23.80 -44.31
CA MET A 183 34.07 24.40 -43.57
C MET A 183 33.08 23.30 -43.18
N GLU A 184 32.80 23.25 -41.88
CA GLU A 184 31.63 22.60 -41.31
C GLU A 184 30.33 22.99 -42.01
N ALA A 185 29.33 22.15 -41.72
CA ALA A 185 27.93 22.47 -41.63
C ALA A 185 27.10 22.27 -42.90
N ASP A 186 26.18 21.32 -42.71
CA ASP A 186 24.76 21.40 -43.03
C ASP A 186 24.30 20.43 -44.12
N HIS A 187 23.29 19.61 -43.74
CA HIS A 187 22.48 18.70 -44.55
C HIS A 187 22.93 17.24 -44.78
N ALA A 188 22.73 16.42 -43.75
CA ALA A 188 22.21 15.04 -43.90
C ALA A 188 21.17 14.82 -42.80
N MET A 189 19.89 15.19 -42.98
CA MET A 189 18.85 14.36 -43.60
C MET A 189 19.08 12.85 -43.49
N MET A 190 18.03 12.16 -42.99
CA MET A 190 17.85 10.71 -42.78
C MET A 190 18.25 10.25 -41.35
N ALA A 191 17.36 9.88 -40.43
CA ALA A 191 16.12 9.13 -40.60
C ALA A 191 15.09 9.48 -39.52
N ASP A 192 14.10 10.27 -39.91
CA ASP A 192 12.75 10.26 -39.34
C ASP A 192 11.90 9.46 -40.33
N ASN A 193 11.05 8.57 -39.81
CA ASN A 193 10.20 7.55 -40.47
C ASN A 193 10.78 6.14 -40.78
N ALA A 194 10.05 5.15 -40.24
CA ALA A 194 9.93 3.74 -40.65
C ALA A 194 10.74 2.67 -39.90
N MET A 195 10.35 2.41 -38.66
CA MET A 195 10.10 1.04 -38.14
C MET A 195 8.99 1.17 -37.07
N PHE A 196 7.71 1.21 -37.46
CA PHE A 196 6.83 0.02 -37.47
C PHE A 196 7.22 -0.98 -36.36
N ALA A 197 6.56 -0.89 -35.21
CA ALA A 197 5.29 -1.57 -34.96
C ALA A 197 5.44 -3.08 -34.67
N ASP A 198 6.29 -3.42 -33.70
CA ASP A 198 6.22 -4.76 -33.08
C ASP A 198 6.78 -4.81 -31.65
N ASN A 199 6.27 -3.97 -30.74
CA ASN A 199 6.11 -4.40 -29.34
C ASN A 199 5.03 -3.61 -28.58
N ALA A 200 3.88 -3.39 -29.22
CA ALA A 200 2.67 -2.89 -28.57
C ALA A 200 1.95 -3.99 -27.73
N MET A 201 2.68 -4.98 -27.19
CA MET A 201 2.12 -6.09 -26.39
C MET A 201 2.94 -6.43 -25.14
N MET A 202 3.65 -5.46 -24.55
CA MET A 202 4.20 -5.59 -23.18
C MET A 202 3.98 -4.34 -22.32
N ALA A 203 2.92 -3.56 -22.58
CA ALA A 203 2.48 -2.48 -21.68
C ALA A 203 1.05 -2.68 -21.14
N ASP A 204 0.36 -3.74 -21.56
CA ASP A 204 -0.99 -4.09 -21.08
C ASP A 204 -0.97 -4.95 -19.80
N ASN A 205 0.23 -5.17 -19.22
CA ASN A 205 0.41 -5.93 -17.98
C ASN A 205 1.08 -5.13 -16.85
N ALA A 206 1.15 -3.80 -16.99
CA ALA A 206 1.59 -2.87 -15.94
C ALA A 206 0.42 -2.09 -15.30
N MET A 207 -0.81 -2.60 -15.44
CA MET A 207 -1.96 -2.20 -14.62
C MET A 207 -2.17 -3.24 -13.50
N TYR A 208 -1.10 -3.54 -12.75
CA TYR A 208 -1.14 -4.28 -11.49
C TYR A 208 -0.56 -3.43 -10.34
N ALA A 209 -0.84 -2.13 -10.35
CA ALA A 209 -0.37 -1.21 -9.31
C ALA A 209 -1.37 -0.09 -8.99
N ASP A 210 -2.68 -0.33 -9.14
CA ASP A 210 -3.70 0.55 -8.59
C ASP A 210 -4.98 -0.21 -8.16
N GLU A 211 -4.82 -1.27 -7.37
CA GLU A 211 -5.95 -1.92 -6.66
C GLU A 211 -6.11 -1.42 -5.21
N ALA A 212 -5.35 -0.41 -4.79
CA ALA A 212 -5.38 0.09 -3.41
C ALA A 212 -6.18 1.38 -3.24
N PHE A 213 -6.48 2.14 -4.31
CA PHE A 213 -7.25 3.38 -4.20
C PHE A 213 -8.76 3.21 -4.46
N HIS A 214 -9.22 2.02 -4.85
CA HIS A 214 -10.65 1.71 -4.98
C HIS A 214 -11.28 1.09 -3.71
N ALA A 215 -10.59 1.14 -2.56
CA ALA A 215 -11.13 0.64 -1.29
C ALA A 215 -11.91 1.70 -0.48
N VAL A 216 -12.31 2.82 -1.10
CA VAL A 216 -13.08 3.88 -0.41
C VAL A 216 -14.56 3.90 -0.80
N TYR A 217 -15.00 3.23 -1.87
CA TYR A 217 -16.44 3.06 -2.15
C TYR A 217 -16.76 1.70 -2.81
N ALA A 218 -16.87 0.67 -1.96
CA ALA A 218 -17.71 -0.52 -2.14
C ALA A 218 -17.73 -1.19 -3.54
N ASP A 219 -16.65 -1.86 -3.93
CA ASP A 219 -16.73 -2.85 -5.02
C ASP A 219 -17.09 -4.23 -4.46
N PHE A 220 -18.40 -4.54 -4.48
CA PHE A 220 -19.01 -5.81 -4.05
C PHE A 220 -18.86 -6.91 -5.11
N LEU A 221 -17.74 -7.00 -5.83
CA LEU A 221 -17.53 -8.07 -6.80
C LEU A 221 -16.90 -9.28 -6.12
N THR A 222 -17.72 -10.27 -5.77
CA THR A 222 -17.22 -11.65 -5.59
C THR A 222 -16.55 -12.11 -6.89
N SER A 223 -15.57 -13.02 -6.83
CA SER A 223 -14.80 -13.51 -8.01
C SER A 223 -15.65 -14.15 -9.13
N GLU A 224 -16.96 -14.33 -8.91
CA GLU A 224 -17.95 -14.78 -9.90
C GLU A 224 -18.79 -13.64 -10.51
N GLY A 225 -18.49 -12.37 -10.19
CA GLY A 225 -19.22 -11.19 -10.67
C GLY A 225 -20.61 -11.04 -10.06
N LYS A 226 -20.82 -11.49 -8.82
CA LYS A 226 -22.08 -11.32 -8.08
C LYS A 226 -21.92 -10.30 -6.96
N VAL A 227 -22.92 -9.44 -6.83
CA VAL A 227 -23.06 -8.39 -5.80
C VAL A 227 -24.09 -8.83 -4.77
N GLY A 228 -23.64 -9.04 -3.53
CA GLY A 228 -24.50 -9.38 -2.39
C GLY A 228 -24.52 -8.24 -1.37
N ILE A 229 -25.67 -7.60 -1.14
CA ILE A 229 -25.83 -6.57 -0.09
C ILE A 229 -26.50 -7.23 1.12
N GLY A 230 -25.83 -7.20 2.27
CA GLY A 230 -26.32 -7.87 3.50
C GLY A 230 -26.11 -9.39 3.53
N THR A 231 -25.45 -9.97 2.53
CA THR A 231 -25.16 -11.41 2.43
C THR A 231 -23.82 -11.66 1.75
N THR A 232 -23.06 -12.65 2.21
CA THR A 232 -21.75 -13.02 1.62
C THR A 232 -21.84 -14.16 0.61
N SER A 233 -23.02 -14.77 0.43
CA SER A 233 -23.26 -15.89 -0.48
C SER A 233 -24.42 -15.63 -1.44
N PRO A 234 -24.32 -14.63 -2.34
CA PRO A 234 -25.39 -14.28 -3.27
C PRO A 234 -25.67 -15.43 -4.27
N LYS A 235 -26.94 -15.79 -4.41
CA LYS A 235 -27.44 -16.82 -5.35
C LYS A 235 -27.79 -16.26 -6.72
N SER A 236 -27.77 -14.95 -6.88
CA SER A 236 -28.03 -14.23 -8.14
C SER A 236 -27.01 -13.12 -8.34
N LYS A 237 -26.92 -12.56 -9.55
CA LYS A 237 -25.95 -11.50 -9.87
C LYS A 237 -26.08 -10.27 -8.97
N LEU A 238 -27.30 -9.93 -8.56
CA LEU A 238 -27.58 -8.96 -7.53
C LEU A 238 -28.54 -9.62 -6.53
N GLN A 239 -28.14 -9.72 -5.27
CA GLN A 239 -29.01 -10.16 -4.18
C GLN A 239 -28.90 -9.18 -3.02
N VAL A 240 -30.05 -8.76 -2.48
CA VAL A 240 -30.14 -7.93 -1.29
C VAL A 240 -30.86 -8.73 -0.21
N GLU A 241 -30.19 -8.96 0.92
CA GLU A 241 -30.80 -9.56 2.11
C GLU A 241 -31.32 -8.42 3.01
N GLY A 242 -32.55 -7.98 2.72
CA GLY A 242 -33.16 -6.81 3.34
C GLY A 242 -34.13 -6.09 2.39
N GLY A 243 -34.47 -4.85 2.71
CA GLY A 243 -35.29 -3.98 1.85
C GLY A 243 -34.45 -3.19 0.85
N ILE A 244 -35.07 -2.79 -0.26
CA ILE A 244 -34.50 -1.86 -1.24
C ILE A 244 -35.31 -0.56 -1.18
N GLN A 245 -34.68 0.55 -0.82
CA GLN A 245 -35.27 1.87 -0.94
C GLN A 245 -34.93 2.44 -2.32
N LEU A 246 -35.95 2.63 -3.15
CA LEU A 246 -35.80 3.23 -4.48
C LEU A 246 -35.91 4.75 -4.36
N ALA A 247 -35.07 5.47 -5.10
CA ALA A 247 -35.13 6.93 -5.18
C ALA A 247 -36.35 7.40 -6.01
N ASP A 248 -36.77 8.64 -5.78
CA ASP A 248 -37.79 9.31 -6.60
C ASP A 248 -37.16 9.84 -7.89
N ASP A 249 -37.12 8.98 -8.92
CA ASP A 249 -36.69 9.36 -10.27
C ASP A 249 -37.84 10.08 -10.99
N SER A 250 -37.72 11.40 -11.16
CA SER A 250 -38.71 12.22 -11.86
C SER A 250 -38.55 12.27 -13.38
N ASP A 251 -37.56 11.58 -13.95
CA ASP A 251 -37.27 11.64 -15.39
C ASP A 251 -38.40 11.07 -16.25
N THR A 252 -38.46 11.53 -17.50
CA THR A 252 -39.37 10.97 -18.50
C THR A 252 -38.89 9.59 -18.96
N ALA A 253 -39.82 8.68 -19.22
CA ALA A 253 -39.50 7.34 -19.72
C ALA A 253 -38.75 7.41 -21.06
N SER A 254 -37.65 6.67 -21.17
CA SER A 254 -36.77 6.66 -22.35
C SER A 254 -36.19 5.26 -22.60
N ALA A 255 -35.48 5.11 -23.71
CA ALA A 255 -34.78 3.87 -24.04
C ALA A 255 -33.73 3.50 -22.98
N ASP A 256 -33.00 4.48 -22.47
CA ASP A 256 -31.91 4.28 -21.50
C ASP A 256 -32.43 3.85 -20.12
N LYS A 257 -33.71 4.13 -19.84
CA LYS A 257 -34.36 3.78 -18.58
C LYS A 257 -35.20 2.50 -18.69
N ALA A 258 -35.25 1.84 -19.85
CA ALA A 258 -36.09 0.66 -20.04
C ALA A 258 -35.71 -0.46 -19.06
N GLY A 259 -36.68 -0.94 -18.28
CA GLY A 259 -36.44 -1.93 -17.22
C GLY A 259 -36.16 -1.36 -15.83
N THR A 260 -35.95 -0.05 -15.70
CA THR A 260 -35.80 0.62 -14.40
C THR A 260 -37.10 0.59 -13.62
N ILE A 261 -37.01 0.32 -12.31
CA ILE A 261 -38.12 0.40 -11.35
C ILE A 261 -37.90 1.65 -10.49
N ARG A 262 -38.97 2.41 -10.25
CA ARG A 262 -38.95 3.59 -9.38
C ARG A 262 -40.09 3.58 -8.37
N TYR A 263 -39.90 4.33 -7.29
CA TYR A 263 -40.95 4.68 -6.34
C TYR A 263 -41.25 6.18 -6.47
N ARG A 264 -42.53 6.54 -6.62
CA ARG A 264 -42.97 7.92 -6.83
C ARG A 264 -44.14 8.25 -5.93
N GLU A 265 -44.21 9.47 -5.41
CA GLU A 265 -45.35 9.98 -4.66
C GLU A 265 -45.97 11.18 -5.37
N GLU A 266 -47.30 11.19 -5.50
CA GLU A 266 -48.04 12.32 -6.06
C GLU A 266 -49.36 12.50 -5.32
N ALA A 267 -49.50 13.66 -4.68
CA ALA A 267 -50.61 13.97 -3.77
C ALA A 267 -50.79 12.88 -2.69
N ASN A 268 -51.92 12.20 -2.70
CA ASN A 268 -52.27 11.15 -1.72
C ASN A 268 -52.04 9.73 -2.27
N ASN A 269 -51.18 9.60 -3.27
CA ASN A 269 -50.86 8.32 -3.88
C ASN A 269 -49.36 8.04 -3.87
N SER A 270 -49.03 6.77 -3.73
CA SER A 270 -47.69 6.25 -4.03
C SER A 270 -47.75 5.17 -5.09
N TYR A 271 -46.72 5.16 -5.93
CA TYR A 271 -46.64 4.31 -7.11
C TYR A 271 -45.31 3.58 -7.13
N ILE A 272 -45.38 2.28 -7.41
CA ILE A 272 -44.25 1.52 -7.92
C ILE A 272 -44.46 1.43 -9.43
N GLU A 273 -43.53 1.98 -10.20
CA GLU A 273 -43.61 2.06 -11.65
C GLU A 273 -42.36 1.43 -12.29
N MET A 274 -42.53 0.84 -13.48
CA MET A 274 -41.42 0.35 -14.29
C MET A 274 -41.48 0.99 -15.69
N CYS A 275 -40.32 1.41 -16.19
CA CYS A 275 -40.23 1.92 -17.55
C CYS A 275 -40.32 0.77 -18.54
N MET A 276 -41.34 0.80 -19.40
CA MET A 276 -41.58 -0.21 -20.41
C MET A 276 -41.59 0.42 -21.81
N LYS A 277 -41.11 -0.35 -22.79
CA LYS A 277 -41.26 -0.01 -24.20
C LYS A 277 -42.70 -0.28 -24.63
N THR A 278 -43.41 0.77 -25.03
CA THR A 278 -44.84 0.70 -25.43
C THR A 278 -45.03 0.65 -26.94
N GLY A 279 -43.96 0.85 -27.71
CA GLY A 279 -44.00 0.88 -29.17
C GLY A 279 -42.60 1.02 -29.77
N ALA A 280 -42.53 1.19 -31.09
CA ALA A 280 -41.26 1.39 -31.79
C ALA A 280 -40.63 2.74 -31.39
N GLY A 281 -39.72 2.71 -30.40
CA GLY A 281 -39.04 3.89 -29.89
C GLY A 281 -39.82 4.69 -28.84
N THR A 282 -41.01 4.24 -28.45
CA THR A 282 -41.82 4.88 -27.40
C THR A 282 -41.70 4.11 -26.09
N TYR A 283 -41.60 4.86 -24.99
CA TYR A 283 -41.45 4.33 -23.64
C TYR A 283 -42.42 5.03 -22.71
N ALA A 284 -42.91 4.31 -21.71
CA ALA A 284 -43.81 4.88 -20.70
C ALA A 284 -43.52 4.25 -19.33
N TRP A 285 -43.79 5.02 -18.29
CA TRP A 285 -43.85 4.52 -16.93
C TRP A 285 -45.16 3.79 -16.72
N ILE A 286 -45.07 2.50 -16.43
CA ILE A 286 -46.23 1.64 -16.19
C ILE A 286 -46.34 1.38 -14.70
N VAL A 287 -47.49 1.74 -14.11
CA VAL A 287 -47.80 1.49 -12.70
C VAL A 287 -47.95 -0.01 -12.49
N ILE A 288 -47.06 -0.58 -11.68
CA ILE A 288 -47.13 -1.97 -11.21
C ILE A 288 -48.06 -2.04 -9.99
N LYS A 289 -47.95 -1.06 -9.09
CA LYS A 289 -48.79 -0.95 -7.91
C LYS A 289 -49.04 0.51 -7.58
N GLN A 290 -50.29 0.81 -7.23
CA GLN A 290 -50.69 2.07 -6.63
C GLN A 290 -51.22 1.79 -5.22
N ASN A 291 -50.91 2.69 -4.30
CA ASN A 291 -51.54 2.79 -3.00
C ASN A 291 -52.10 4.21 -2.81
N SER A 292 -53.27 4.32 -2.18
CA SER A 292 -53.96 5.58 -1.92
C SER A 292 -54.31 5.67 -0.44
N TRP A 293 -54.16 6.83 0.18
CA TRP A 293 -54.50 7.06 1.59
C TRP A 293 -55.26 8.36 1.82
#